data_AF-A0A921E7A6-F1
#
_entry.id   AF-A0A921E7A6-F1
#
_cell.length_a   1.000
_cell.length_b   1.000
_cell.length_c   1.000
_cell.angle_alpha   90.00
_cell.angle_beta   90.00
_cell.angle_gamma   90.00
#
_symmetry.space_group_name_H-M   'P 1'
#
loop_
_entity.id
_entity.type
_entity.pdbx_description
1 polymer ?
#
loop_
_entity_poly.entity_id
_entity_poly.type
_entity_poly.pdbx_seq_one_letter_code
_entity_poly.pdbx_strand_id
1 'polypeptide(L)' 'MYKPYIPNENLIFPPNLGDFIPEDSPVRLISEIVGQLDLGEIHDSYSKSSDGQPPYNPVMLLKVVLFG' A
#
# COMPACT_ATOMS: atom_id res chain seq x y z
N MET A 1 15.25 0.98 -3.17
CA MET A 1 14.45 1.26 -1.95
C MET A 1 13.22 2.06 -2.37
N TYR A 2 12.02 1.76 -1.86
CA TYR A 2 10.77 2.46 -2.21
C TYR A 2 10.26 3.34 -1.06
N LYS A 3 9.31 4.23 -1.36
CA LYS A 3 8.65 5.08 -0.35
C LYS A 3 7.93 4.22 0.71
N PRO A 4 7.98 4.58 2.00
CA PRO A 4 7.21 3.88 3.03
C PRO A 4 5.71 3.97 2.71
N TYR A 5 4.98 2.92 3.05
CA TYR A 5 3.54 2.84 2.86
C TYR A 5 2.89 2.46 4.18
N ILE A 6 2.18 3.41 4.78
CA ILE A 6 1.48 3.27 6.06
C ILE A 6 0.01 3.63 5.80
N PRO A 7 -0.85 2.66 5.45
CA PRO A 7 -2.22 2.94 5.02
C PRO A 7 -3.09 3.59 6.11
N ASN A 8 -2.82 3.24 7.37
CA ASN A 8 -3.58 3.67 8.55
C ASN A 8 -2.69 4.49 9.48
N GLU A 9 -1.95 5.47 8.94
CA GLU A 9 -1.07 6.32 9.74
C GLU A 9 -1.88 7.06 10.81
N ASN A 10 -1.49 6.89 12.08
CA ASN A 10 -2.11 7.60 13.20
C ASN A 10 -1.60 9.04 13.22
N LEU A 11 -2.35 9.92 12.56
CA LEU A 11 -2.09 11.35 12.55
C LEU A 11 -2.51 11.99 13.87
N ILE A 12 -1.81 13.05 14.28
CA ILE A 12 -2.09 13.79 15.52
C ILE A 12 -3.47 14.51 15.46
N PHE A 13 -4.01 14.72 14.26
CA PHE A 13 -5.36 15.20 13.92
C PHE A 13 -5.72 14.72 12.50
N PRO A 14 -6.98 14.45 12.05
CA PRO A 14 -8.24 14.00 12.69
C PRO A 14 -8.34 12.43 12.53
N PRO A 15 -9.52 11.73 12.47
CA PRO A 15 -9.57 10.26 12.55
C PRO A 15 -8.77 9.59 11.43
N ASN A 16 -8.39 8.33 11.64
CA ASN A 16 -7.56 7.56 10.71
C ASN A 16 -8.13 7.68 9.29
N LEU A 17 -7.29 7.77 8.25
CA LEU A 17 -7.81 7.87 6.88
C LEU A 17 -8.74 6.69 6.53
N GLY A 18 -8.49 5.52 7.14
CA GLY A 18 -9.35 4.34 7.04
C GLY A 18 -10.76 4.54 7.62
N ASP A 19 -10.98 5.48 8.52
CA ASP A 19 -12.30 5.74 9.14
C ASP A 19 -13.27 6.41 8.14
N PHE A 20 -12.75 7.01 7.08
CA PHE A 20 -13.55 7.55 5.97
C PHE A 20 -14.01 6.47 4.98
N ILE A 21 -13.48 5.25 5.09
CA ILE A 21 -13.83 4.13 4.22
C ILE A 21 -14.92 3.32 4.92
N PRO A 22 -16.11 3.13 4.31
CA PRO A 22 -17.16 2.28 4.87
C PRO A 22 -16.64 0.87 5.23
N GLU A 23 -17.17 0.27 6.30
CA GLU A 23 -16.77 -1.08 6.74
C GLU A 23 -17.10 -2.17 5.71
N ASP A 24 -18.13 -1.96 4.91
CA ASP A 24 -18.61 -2.85 3.84
C ASP A 24 -17.95 -2.57 2.48
N SER A 25 -17.00 -1.63 2.41
CA SER A 25 -16.36 -1.26 1.16
C SER A 25 -15.51 -2.41 0.60
N PRO A 26 -15.62 -2.74 -0.71
CA PRO A 26 -14.83 -3.80 -1.34
C PRO A 26 -13.31 -3.56 -1.29
N VAL A 27 -12.89 -2.29 -1.11
CA VAL A 27 -11.46 -1.95 -0.97
C VAL A 27 -10.83 -2.58 0.29
N ARG A 28 -11.62 -2.85 1.34
CA ARG A 28 -11.14 -3.52 2.56
C ARG A 28 -10.79 -4.97 2.28
N LEU A 29 -11.66 -5.68 1.55
CA LEU A 29 -11.39 -7.05 1.10
C LEU A 29 -10.13 -7.12 0.22
N ILE A 30 -9.99 -6.22 -0.76
CA ILE A 30 -8.78 -6.16 -1.58
C ILE A 30 -7.53 -5.90 -0.72
N SER A 31 -7.63 -4.98 0.24
CA SER A 31 -6.54 -4.65 1.15
C SER A 31 -6.11 -5.83 2.00
N GLU A 32 -7.06 -6.64 2.49
CA GLU A 32 -6.81 -7.87 3.24
C GLU A 32 -6.16 -8.95 2.37
N ILE A 33 -6.70 -9.20 1.18
CA ILE A 33 -6.14 -10.18 0.23
C ILE A 33 -4.70 -9.81 -0.10
N VAL A 34 -4.45 -8.57 -0.51
CA VAL A 34 -3.09 -8.11 -0.86
C VAL A 34 -2.15 -8.18 0.34
N GLY A 35 -2.65 -7.95 1.56
CA GLY A 35 -1.86 -8.06 2.79
C GLY A 35 -1.41 -9.49 3.13
N GLN A 36 -2.07 -10.51 2.58
CA GLN A 36 -1.74 -11.92 2.79
C GLN A 36 -0.89 -12.54 1.67
N LEU A 37 -0.74 -11.84 0.54
CA LEU A 37 0.06 -12.33 -0.59
C LEU A 37 1.56 -12.23 -0.28
N ASP A 38 2.30 -13.26 -0.68
CA ASP A 38 3.76 -13.17 -0.75
C ASP A 38 4.17 -12.35 -1.98
N LEU A 39 4.73 -11.16 -1.72
CA LEU A 39 5.22 -10.26 -2.76
C LEU A 39 6.76 -10.26 -2.84
N GLY A 40 7.44 -11.27 -2.28
CA GLY A 40 8.90 -11.36 -2.22
C GLY A 40 9.57 -11.15 -3.59
N GLU A 41 9.10 -11.84 -4.63
CA GLU A 41 9.65 -11.68 -5.98
C GLU A 41 9.49 -10.26 -6.55
N ILE A 42 8.37 -9.60 -6.24
CA ILE A 42 8.13 -8.21 -6.64
C ILE A 42 9.05 -7.27 -5.86
N HIS A 43 9.25 -7.50 -4.57
CA HIS A 43 10.20 -6.72 -3.78
C HIS A 43 11.64 -6.87 -4.30
N ASP A 44 12.03 -8.07 -4.71
CA ASP A 44 13.36 -8.36 -5.25
C ASP A 44 13.58 -7.78 -6.64
N SER A 45 12.52 -7.67 -7.45
CA SER A 45 12.58 -7.05 -8.78
C SER A 45 12.73 -5.52 -8.73
N TYR A 46 12.46 -4.88 -7.58
CA TYR A 46 12.58 -3.44 -7.44
C TYR A 46 14.04 -2.99 -7.37
N SER A 47 14.34 -1.89 -8.05
CA SER A 47 15.70 -1.33 -8.05
C SER A 47 16.19 -1.01 -6.64
N LYS A 48 17.41 -1.47 -6.34
CA LYS A 48 18.15 -1.14 -5.12
C LYS A 48 18.93 0.17 -5.26
N SER A 49 19.01 0.73 -6.46
CA SER A 49 19.66 2.01 -6.71
C SER A 49 18.94 3.14 -5.97
N SER A 50 19.73 4.07 -5.44
CA SER A 50 19.27 5.28 -4.76
C SER A 50 19.18 6.50 -5.69
N ASP A 51 19.37 6.29 -6.98
CA ASP A 51 19.47 7.35 -7.97
C ASP A 51 18.07 7.77 -8.43
N GLY A 52 17.78 9.07 -8.38
CA GLY A 52 16.51 9.63 -8.80
C GLY A 52 15.39 9.53 -7.76
N GLN A 53 14.13 9.54 -8.22
CA GLN A 53 12.98 9.49 -7.33
C GLN A 53 12.71 8.04 -6.89
N PRO A 54 12.59 7.78 -5.57
CA PRO A 54 12.25 6.44 -5.09
C PRO A 54 10.89 5.99 -5.64
N PRO A 55 10.77 4.72 -6.09
CA PRO A 55 9.50 4.18 -6.56
C PRO A 55 8.46 4.10 -5.43
N TYR A 56 7.19 3.95 -5.81
CA TYR A 56 6.11 3.68 -4.87
C TYR A 56 6.21 2.27 -4.28
N ASN A 57 5.58 2.04 -3.13
CA ASN A 57 5.56 0.71 -2.53
C ASN A 57 4.74 -0.26 -3.41
N PRO A 58 5.27 -1.47 -3.72
CA PRO A 58 4.57 -2.44 -4.55
C PRO A 58 3.22 -2.90 -3.97
N VAL A 59 3.09 -2.99 -2.64
CA VAL A 59 1.81 -3.30 -1.96
C VAL A 59 0.77 -2.22 -2.27
N MET A 60 1.18 -0.95 -2.22
CA MET A 60 0.29 0.18 -2.50
C MET A 60 -0.17 0.16 -3.96
N LEU A 61 0.78 -0.01 -4.89
CA LEU A 61 0.47 -0.06 -6.32
C LEU A 61 -0.45 -1.23 -6.67
N LEU A 62 -0.20 -2.41 -6.09
CA LEU A 62 -1.03 -3.59 -6.36
C LEU A 62 -2.49 -3.36 -5.91
N LYS A 63 -2.71 -2.72 -4.75
CA LYS A 63 -4.06 -2.37 -4.29
C LYS A 63 -4.77 -1.42 -5.27
N VAL A 64 -4.05 -0.42 -5.79
CA VAL A 64 -4.60 0.52 -6.78
C VAL A 64 -4.97 -0.21 -8.08
N VAL A 65 -4.09 -1.06 -8.59
CA VAL A 65 -4.31 -1.82 -9.83
C VAL A 65 -5.51 -2.77 -9.71
N LEU A 66 -5.69 -3.41 -8.57
CA LEU A 66 -6.81 -4.34 -8.34
C LEU A 66 -8.15 -3.63 -8.11
N PHE A 67 -8.14 -2.45 -7.51
CA PHE A 67 -9.37 -1.68 -7.29
C PHE A 67 -9.87 -0.99 -8.57
N GLY A 68 -8.95 -0.46 -9.39
CA GLY A 68 -9.25 0.23 -10.65
C GLY A 68 -9.34 1.75 -10.52
#